data_AF-A0A081MZX9-F1
#
_entry.id   AF-A0A081MZX9-F1
#
_cell.length_a   1.000
_cell.length_b   1.000
_cell.length_c   1.000
_cell.angle_alpha   90.00
_cell.angle_beta   90.00
_cell.angle_gamma   90.00
#
_symmetry.space_group_name_H-M   'P 1'
#
loop_
_entity.id
_entity.type
_entity.pdbx_description
1 polymer ?
#
loop_
_entity_poly.entity_id
_entity_poly.type
_entity_poly.pdbx_seq_one_letter_code
_entity_poly.pdbx_strand_id
1 'polypeptide(L)'
;MNPVKVLLKDRLDQVHALNAVAGTPLRQFLKQKYIPRDSIICYVNNEIIDDQTYIIKQSEEVVLDMVRAYQLPEYCRTLRLWEDGSVEATPENSESVYTKNVLWFNDSGICDLKETQFNKEEFIQYVNDMFVQGVMDKSLIKEGGSIVLALSGGRDSLALLYLLRINKDRLPKHHIIGVTVAETVAAPEDMKRAKEAITNLDVTDYTILPLEYVNETMRFKNGFGTAIEKVLTTEGRGHSITLWHHVMRSCIERFARERGVFNISFGYHFEDLLASVFRSYTLGTLIGETAPIRTWGEFTHVSPLWTITKKELTLYLNFVAPETHSKQGSPTDYDRGDHNRDINYFMTDLLSSVWPGLGFNMFESLERLTDNYAIKQPRFDTCENCNITYTHAYGEDVDQRKYKHVCNHCSHLIEVGEISILRPVR
;
A
#
# COMPACT_ATOMS: atom_id res chain seq x y z
N MET A 1 -0.97 -18.39 36.20
CA MET A 1 -0.68 -19.64 35.47
C MET A 1 0.82 -19.89 35.57
N ASN A 2 1.24 -21.10 35.90
CA ASN A 2 2.67 -21.40 36.04
C ASN A 2 3.33 -21.48 34.65
N PRO A 3 4.48 -20.82 34.43
CA PRO A 3 5.16 -20.85 33.15
C PRO A 3 5.66 -22.27 32.83
N VAL A 4 5.41 -22.74 31.61
CA VAL A 4 5.96 -23.97 31.04
C VAL A 4 7.18 -23.57 30.21
N LYS A 5 8.28 -24.31 30.30
CA LYS A 5 9.45 -24.08 29.45
C LYS A 5 9.33 -24.93 28.17
N VAL A 6 9.42 -24.27 27.02
CA VAL A 6 9.59 -24.90 25.71
C VAL A 6 11.05 -24.72 25.31
N LEU A 7 11.73 -25.79 24.91
CA LEU A 7 13.12 -25.75 24.49
C LEU A 7 13.16 -25.70 22.96
N LEU A 8 13.83 -24.71 22.37
CA LEU A 8 14.17 -24.71 20.95
C LEU A 8 15.62 -25.13 20.80
N LYS A 9 15.86 -26.23 20.09
CA LYS A 9 17.19 -26.69 19.72
C LYS A 9 17.51 -26.22 18.30
N ASP A 10 18.56 -25.41 18.14
CA ASP A 10 19.01 -24.95 16.84
C ASP A 10 19.89 -26.00 16.13
N ARG A 11 20.36 -25.70 14.91
CA ARG A 11 21.26 -26.59 14.14
C ARG A 11 22.73 -26.51 14.54
N LEU A 12 23.07 -25.66 15.50
CA LEU A 12 24.39 -25.53 16.12
C LEU A 12 24.43 -26.23 17.51
N ASP A 13 23.41 -27.05 17.80
CA ASP A 13 23.21 -27.73 19.09
C ASP A 13 23.05 -26.79 20.30
N GLN A 14 22.75 -25.51 20.06
CA GLN A 14 22.36 -24.58 21.11
C GLN A 14 20.90 -24.81 21.50
N VAL A 15 20.62 -24.66 22.80
CA VAL A 15 19.27 -24.81 23.35
C VAL A 15 18.82 -23.48 23.91
N HIS A 16 17.68 -23.00 23.42
CA HIS A 16 17.07 -21.74 23.84
C HIS A 16 15.77 -22.03 24.60
N ALA A 17 15.70 -21.60 25.87
CA ALA A 17 14.51 -21.77 26.69
C ALA A 17 13.51 -20.63 26.45
N LEU A 18 12.29 -20.97 26.06
CA LEU A 18 11.20 -20.05 25.79
C LEU A 18 10.06 -20.25 26.79
N ASN A 19 9.55 -19.16 27.33
CA ASN A 19 8.42 -19.20 28.26
C ASN A 19 7.09 -19.37 27.50
N ALA A 20 6.32 -20.38 27.92
CA ALA A 20 4.97 -20.68 27.43
C ALA A 20 3.95 -20.73 28.57
N VAL A 21 2.68 -20.67 28.21
CA VAL A 21 1.55 -20.77 29.15
C VAL A 21 0.80 -22.07 28.89
N ALA A 22 0.65 -22.91 29.92
CA ALA A 22 -0.14 -24.13 29.84
C ALA A 22 -1.58 -23.83 29.37
N GLY A 23 -2.12 -24.70 28.51
CA GLY A 23 -3.40 -24.52 27.84
C GLY A 23 -3.32 -23.77 26.50
N THR A 24 -2.17 -23.20 26.14
CA THR A 24 -1.98 -22.54 24.84
C THR A 24 -1.80 -23.59 23.73
N PRO A 25 -2.54 -23.53 22.62
CA PRO A 25 -2.26 -24.34 21.44
C PRO A 25 -0.83 -24.10 20.94
N LEU A 26 -0.09 -25.16 20.59
CA LEU A 26 1.30 -25.03 20.17
C LEU A 26 1.44 -24.16 18.91
N ARG A 27 0.55 -24.33 17.92
CA ARG A 27 0.45 -23.45 16.74
C ARG A 27 0.34 -21.96 17.08
N GLN A 28 -0.29 -21.60 18.21
CA GLN A 28 -0.42 -20.21 18.65
C GLN A 28 0.88 -19.73 19.30
N PHE A 29 1.49 -20.57 20.14
CA PHE A 29 2.80 -20.29 20.73
C PHE A 29 3.87 -20.05 19.66
N LEU A 30 3.95 -20.91 18.65
CA LEU A 30 4.92 -20.77 17.55
C LEU A 30 4.77 -19.42 16.82
N LYS A 31 3.53 -19.01 16.54
CA LYS A 31 3.23 -17.69 15.94
C LYS A 31 3.64 -16.53 16.85
N GLN A 32 3.32 -16.61 18.15
CA GLN A 32 3.70 -15.59 19.13
C GLN A 32 5.23 -15.44 19.27
N LYS A 33 5.98 -16.53 19.02
CA LYS A 33 7.43 -16.55 19.07
C LYS A 33 8.09 -16.40 17.70
N TYR A 34 7.35 -16.08 16.64
CA TYR A 34 7.90 -15.95 15.29
C TYR A 34 8.70 -17.18 14.82
N ILE A 35 8.33 -18.38 15.28
CA ILE A 35 8.97 -19.64 14.88
C ILE A 35 8.17 -20.21 13.70
N PRO A 36 8.76 -20.31 12.49
CA PRO A 36 8.09 -20.93 11.35
C PRO A 36 7.84 -22.41 11.64
N ARG A 37 6.59 -22.84 11.59
CA ARG A 37 6.18 -24.22 11.90
C ARG A 37 6.91 -25.25 11.06
N ASP A 38 7.05 -24.97 9.76
CA ASP A 38 7.73 -25.88 8.81
C ASP A 38 9.27 -25.85 8.94
N SER A 39 9.80 -25.13 9.94
CA SER A 39 11.23 -25.12 10.28
C SER A 39 11.59 -25.98 11.49
N ILE A 40 10.61 -26.62 12.15
CA ILE A 40 10.83 -27.43 13.35
C ILE A 40 10.17 -28.82 13.25
N ILE A 41 10.61 -29.74 14.10
CA ILE A 41 9.87 -30.93 14.53
C ILE A 41 9.61 -30.77 16.03
N CYS A 42 8.39 -31.03 16.48
CA CYS A 42 8.05 -30.94 17.89
C CYS A 42 8.06 -32.32 18.56
N TYR A 43 8.72 -32.39 19.71
CA TYR A 43 8.74 -33.53 20.61
C TYR A 43 8.09 -33.14 21.94
N VAL A 44 7.31 -34.06 22.48
CA VAL A 44 6.78 -33.98 23.85
C VAL A 44 7.15 -35.26 24.56
N ASN A 45 7.94 -35.16 25.64
CA ASN A 45 8.48 -36.32 26.35
C ASN A 45 9.14 -37.35 25.39
N ASN A 46 9.91 -36.86 24.41
CA ASN A 46 10.59 -37.61 23.34
C ASN A 46 9.72 -38.27 22.27
N GLU A 47 8.40 -38.03 22.25
CA GLU A 47 7.51 -38.48 21.17
C GLU A 47 7.19 -37.35 20.20
N ILE A 48 7.21 -37.64 18.90
CA ILE A 48 6.81 -36.66 17.87
C ILE A 48 5.32 -36.38 18.01
N ILE A 49 4.95 -35.10 18.02
CA ILE A 49 3.55 -34.68 18.06
C ILE A 49 3.18 -33.83 16.84
N ASP A 50 1.88 -33.73 16.58
CA ASP A 50 1.33 -32.79 15.60
C ASP A 50 1.22 -31.39 16.20
N ASP A 51 2.11 -30.50 15.77
CA ASP A 51 2.18 -29.11 16.24
C ASP A 51 0.95 -28.25 15.87
N GLN A 52 0.11 -28.74 14.94
CA GLN A 52 -1.13 -28.08 14.57
C GLN A 52 -2.22 -28.26 15.62
N THR A 53 -2.36 -29.44 16.21
CA THR A 53 -3.47 -29.80 17.08
C THR A 53 -3.11 -29.79 18.56
N TYR A 54 -1.83 -29.94 18.89
CA TYR A 54 -1.37 -30.10 20.26
C TYR A 54 -1.57 -28.86 21.15
N ILE A 55 -1.88 -29.10 22.43
CA ILE A 55 -2.07 -28.09 23.47
C ILE A 55 -1.02 -28.32 24.55
N ILE A 56 -0.24 -27.28 24.86
CA ILE A 56 0.83 -27.33 25.86
C ILE A 56 0.24 -27.62 27.24
N LYS A 57 0.67 -28.69 27.92
CA LYS A 57 0.22 -28.99 29.29
C LYS A 57 1.28 -28.65 30.33
N GLN A 58 0.84 -28.62 31.59
CA GLN A 58 1.72 -28.44 32.74
C GLN A 58 2.62 -29.67 32.90
N SER A 59 3.90 -29.47 33.24
CA SER A 59 4.85 -30.54 33.58
C SER A 59 5.25 -31.49 32.44
N GLU A 60 5.09 -31.07 31.19
CA GLU A 60 5.61 -31.78 30.01
C GLU A 60 6.88 -31.11 29.50
N GLU A 61 7.85 -31.91 29.03
CA GLU A 61 9.02 -31.39 28.32
C GLU A 61 8.67 -31.24 26.84
N VAL A 62 8.60 -30.01 26.37
CA VAL A 62 8.34 -29.68 24.96
C VAL A 62 9.66 -29.23 24.32
N VAL A 63 10.11 -29.97 23.31
CA VAL A 63 11.32 -29.67 22.54
C VAL A 63 10.95 -29.40 21.09
N LEU A 64 11.42 -28.28 20.55
CA LEU A 64 11.31 -27.88 19.16
C LEU A 64 12.69 -28.05 18.52
N ASP A 65 12.85 -29.05 17.67
CA ASP A 65 14.11 -29.29 16.97
C ASP A 65 14.07 -28.61 15.60
N MET A 66 14.98 -27.66 15.35
CA MET A 66 15.08 -27.02 14.05
C MET A 66 15.54 -28.00 12.97
N VAL A 67 14.83 -28.03 11.85
CA VAL A 67 15.19 -28.82 10.65
C VAL A 67 15.82 -27.98 9.54
N ARG A 68 16.01 -26.67 9.79
CA ARG A 68 16.63 -25.71 8.85
C ARG A 68 17.87 -25.09 9.48
N ALA A 69 18.94 -24.92 8.70
CA ALA A 69 20.24 -24.42 9.16
C ALA A 69 20.38 -22.90 9.02
N TYR A 70 19.47 -22.13 9.63
CA TYR A 70 19.59 -20.68 9.77
C TYR A 70 19.51 -20.26 11.24
N GLN A 71 20.11 -19.12 11.58
CA GLN A 71 20.27 -18.61 12.94
C GLN A 71 19.00 -17.92 13.46
N LEU A 72 17.87 -18.66 13.51
CA LEU A 72 16.56 -18.09 13.89
C LEU A 72 16.61 -17.32 15.22
N PRO A 73 17.19 -17.86 16.32
CA PRO A 73 17.24 -17.15 17.60
C PRO A 73 17.98 -15.82 17.50
N GLU A 74 19.14 -15.78 16.84
CA GLU A 74 19.95 -14.58 16.66
C GLU A 74 19.24 -13.56 15.78
N TYR A 75 18.58 -14.00 14.69
CA TYR A 75 17.77 -13.12 13.84
C TYR A 75 16.58 -12.54 14.62
N CYS A 76 15.84 -13.35 15.38
CA CYS A 76 14.73 -12.87 16.20
C CYS A 76 15.17 -11.83 17.23
N ARG A 77 16.35 -11.99 17.84
CA ARG A 77 16.91 -11.00 18.77
C ARG A 77 17.36 -9.72 18.07
N THR A 78 18.03 -9.85 16.92
CA THR A 78 18.46 -8.72 16.09
C THR A 78 17.27 -7.85 15.68
N LEU A 79 16.15 -8.50 15.32
CA LEU A 79 14.91 -7.84 14.93
C LEU A 79 14.03 -7.44 16.11
N ARG A 80 14.50 -7.61 17.36
CA ARG A 80 13.73 -7.38 18.60
C ARG A 80 12.38 -8.11 18.65
N LEU A 81 12.26 -9.23 17.95
CA LEU A 81 11.12 -10.13 18.03
C LEU A 81 11.17 -10.94 19.34
N TRP A 82 12.38 -11.21 19.84
CA TRP A 82 12.64 -11.83 21.14
C TRP A 82 13.39 -10.86 22.04
N GLU A 83 12.72 -10.37 23.08
CA GLU A 83 13.33 -9.52 24.11
C GLU A 83 13.72 -10.37 25.33
N ASP A 84 14.87 -11.04 25.24
CA ASP A 84 15.52 -11.70 26.37
C ASP A 84 16.71 -10.87 26.87
N GLY A 85 17.38 -11.32 27.94
CA GLY A 85 18.48 -10.58 28.57
C GLY A 85 19.72 -10.34 27.69
N SER A 86 19.73 -10.83 26.45
CA SER A 86 20.80 -10.57 25.47
C SER A 86 20.47 -9.46 24.47
N VAL A 87 19.28 -8.85 24.55
CA VAL A 87 18.89 -7.71 23.71
C VAL A 87 18.90 -6.43 24.54
N GLU A 88 19.61 -5.41 24.06
CA GLU A 88 19.60 -4.09 24.69
C GLU A 88 18.24 -3.42 24.49
N ALA A 89 17.55 -3.11 25.60
CA ALA A 89 16.25 -2.47 25.57
C ALA A 89 16.31 -1.12 24.87
N THR A 90 15.27 -0.78 24.10
CA THR A 90 15.11 0.57 23.54
C THR A 90 15.00 1.54 24.72
N PRO A 91 15.86 2.56 24.83
CA PRO A 91 15.74 3.56 25.87
C PRO A 91 14.38 4.24 25.81
N GLU A 92 13.70 4.36 26.95
CA GLU A 92 12.47 5.14 27.04
C GLU A 92 12.80 6.61 26.79
N ASN A 93 12.04 7.24 25.89
CA ASN A 93 12.14 8.67 25.60
C ASN A 93 10.73 9.26 25.61
N SER A 94 10.41 10.00 26.69
CA SER A 94 9.09 10.58 26.92
C SER A 94 8.70 11.65 25.90
N GLU A 95 9.67 12.23 25.19
CA GLU A 95 9.42 13.24 24.16
C GLU A 95 9.23 12.62 22.76
N SER A 96 9.58 11.34 22.59
CA SER A 96 9.46 10.63 21.32
C SER A 96 7.99 10.42 20.95
N VAL A 97 7.62 10.85 19.74
CA VAL A 97 6.29 10.60 19.15
C VAL A 97 6.31 9.49 18.11
N TYR A 98 7.50 9.12 17.63
CA TYR A 98 7.69 8.09 16.61
C TYR A 98 9.10 7.48 16.68
N THR A 99 9.18 6.18 16.45
CA THR A 99 10.44 5.44 16.31
C THR A 99 10.50 4.80 14.94
N LYS A 100 11.54 5.10 14.16
CA LYS A 100 11.83 4.47 12.88
C LYS A 100 12.78 3.30 13.09
N ASN A 101 12.46 2.18 12.46
CA ASN A 101 13.30 0.99 12.40
C ASN A 101 13.68 0.70 10.95
N VAL A 102 14.96 0.39 10.71
CA VAL A 102 15.48 -0.02 9.41
C VAL A 102 16.47 -1.17 9.62
N LEU A 103 16.24 -2.29 8.94
CA LEU A 103 17.21 -3.36 8.86
C LEU A 103 18.25 -2.99 7.79
N TRP A 104 19.42 -2.57 8.24
CA TRP A 104 20.53 -2.16 7.41
C TRP A 104 21.49 -3.31 7.16
N PHE A 105 22.06 -3.41 5.96
CA PHE A 105 23.09 -4.39 5.64
C PHE A 105 24.40 -3.65 5.39
N ASN A 106 25.47 -4.03 6.09
CA ASN A 106 26.80 -3.48 5.82
C ASN A 106 27.43 -4.13 4.56
N ASP A 107 28.61 -3.64 4.16
CA ASP A 107 29.32 -4.11 2.96
C ASP A 107 29.67 -5.62 3.00
N SER A 108 29.72 -6.21 4.20
CA SER A 108 29.95 -7.64 4.41
C SER A 108 28.65 -8.47 4.37
N GLY A 109 27.49 -7.83 4.16
CA GLY A 109 26.17 -8.47 4.15
C GLY A 109 25.62 -8.80 5.54
N ILE A 110 26.24 -8.33 6.61
CA ILE A 110 25.75 -8.53 7.98
C ILE A 110 24.66 -7.49 8.24
N CYS A 111 23.50 -7.97 8.70
CA CYS A 111 22.37 -7.12 9.02
C CYS A 111 22.48 -6.54 10.43
N ASP A 112 22.06 -5.29 10.59
CA ASP A 112 21.94 -4.59 11.87
C ASP A 112 20.64 -3.79 11.90
N LEU A 113 19.91 -3.83 13.01
CA LEU A 113 18.68 -3.07 13.17
C LEU A 113 19.01 -1.67 13.66
N LYS A 114 18.86 -0.68 12.78
CA LYS A 114 18.99 0.73 13.14
C LYS A 114 17.65 1.26 13.63
N GLU A 115 17.69 1.92 14.78
CA GLU A 115 16.55 2.54 15.42
C GLU A 115 16.81 4.04 15.59
N THR A 116 15.80 4.87 15.35
CA THR A 116 15.87 6.32 15.58
C THR A 116 14.55 6.80 16.15
N GLN A 117 14.62 7.48 17.29
CA GLN A 117 13.47 8.10 17.95
C GLN A 117 13.40 9.58 17.56
N PHE A 118 12.19 10.08 17.38
CA PHE A 118 11.94 11.46 16.95
C PHE A 118 10.94 12.12 17.90
N ASN A 119 11.28 13.29 18.41
CA ASN A 119 10.25 14.20 18.95
C ASN A 119 9.38 14.76 17.81
N LYS A 120 8.40 15.60 18.14
CA LYS A 120 7.45 16.13 17.15
C LYS A 120 8.15 16.90 16.03
N GLU A 121 9.02 17.84 16.36
CA GLU A 121 9.70 18.72 15.41
C GLU A 121 10.67 17.92 14.52
N GLU A 122 11.46 17.04 15.12
CA GLU A 122 12.38 16.13 14.41
C GLU A 122 11.63 15.19 13.47
N PHE A 123 10.47 14.68 13.88
CA PHE A 123 9.65 13.80 13.05
C PHE A 123 9.11 14.53 11.80
N ILE A 124 8.60 15.76 11.96
CA ILE A 124 8.13 16.58 10.84
C ILE A 124 9.28 16.83 9.85
N GLN A 125 10.46 17.17 10.36
CA GLN A 125 11.65 17.39 9.54
C GLN A 125 12.07 16.12 8.81
N TYR A 126 12.12 14.98 9.51
CA TYR A 126 12.43 13.68 8.94
C TYR A 126 11.49 13.31 7.77
N VAL A 127 10.17 13.47 7.93
CA VAL A 127 9.21 13.15 6.85
C VAL A 127 9.39 14.10 5.66
N ASN A 128 9.63 15.39 5.91
CA ASN A 128 9.93 16.36 4.85
C ASN A 128 11.20 15.97 4.08
N ASP A 129 12.25 15.55 4.79
CA ASP A 129 13.53 15.16 4.20
C ASP A 129 13.39 13.88 3.38
N MET A 130 12.73 12.85 3.92
CA MET A 130 12.44 11.60 3.20
C MET A 130 11.57 11.82 1.95
N PHE A 131 10.61 12.75 2.03
CA PHE A 131 9.78 13.11 0.89
C PHE A 131 10.59 13.81 -0.20
N VAL A 132 11.35 14.86 0.15
CA VAL A 132 12.19 15.60 -0.81
C VAL A 132 13.23 14.68 -1.44
N GLN A 133 13.94 13.90 -0.62
CA GLN A 133 14.92 12.92 -1.10
C GLN A 133 14.28 11.93 -2.08
N GLY A 134 13.13 11.36 -1.71
CA GLY A 134 12.39 10.43 -2.57
C GLY A 134 11.93 11.03 -3.89
N VAL A 135 11.52 12.31 -3.90
CA VAL A 135 11.17 13.03 -5.14
C VAL A 135 12.40 13.23 -6.03
N MET A 136 13.52 13.63 -5.45
CA MET A 136 14.75 13.94 -6.19
C MET A 136 15.43 12.67 -6.74
N ASP A 137 15.55 11.63 -5.92
CA ASP A 137 16.24 10.38 -6.27
C ASP A 137 15.65 9.69 -7.50
N LYS A 138 14.32 9.72 -7.59
CA LYS A 138 13.59 9.11 -8.70
C LYS A 138 13.18 10.13 -9.75
N SER A 139 13.58 11.40 -9.62
CA SER A 139 13.22 12.49 -10.54
C SER A 139 11.72 12.55 -10.82
N LEU A 140 10.91 12.40 -9.75
CA LEU A 140 9.44 12.31 -9.82
C LEU A 140 8.81 13.60 -10.36
N ILE A 141 9.46 14.73 -10.11
CA ILE A 141 9.05 16.06 -10.54
C ILE A 141 10.19 16.66 -11.36
N LYS A 142 9.87 17.16 -12.56
CA LYS A 142 10.82 17.84 -13.44
C LYS A 142 10.64 19.34 -13.38
N GLU A 143 11.73 20.09 -13.54
CA GLU A 143 11.70 21.56 -13.59
C GLU A 143 10.75 22.05 -14.69
N GLY A 144 9.85 22.97 -14.33
CA GLY A 144 8.79 23.50 -15.19
C GLY A 144 7.63 22.53 -15.46
N GLY A 145 7.68 21.31 -14.92
CA GLY A 145 6.67 20.27 -15.16
C GLY A 145 5.31 20.60 -14.53
N SER A 146 4.24 20.05 -15.11
CA SER A 146 2.88 20.10 -14.56
C SER A 146 2.45 18.72 -14.10
N ILE A 147 1.74 18.67 -12.97
CA ILE A 147 1.22 17.43 -12.37
C ILE A 147 -0.27 17.63 -12.09
N VAL A 148 -1.09 16.72 -12.63
CA VAL A 148 -2.50 16.58 -12.23
C VAL A 148 -2.52 15.83 -10.90
N LEU A 149 -2.89 16.53 -9.83
CA LEU A 149 -2.98 15.98 -8.48
C LEU A 149 -4.43 15.62 -8.15
N ALA A 150 -4.72 14.33 -8.07
CA ALA A 150 -6.04 13.84 -7.68
C ALA A 150 -6.24 14.03 -6.16
N LEU A 151 -7.15 14.92 -5.78
CA LEU A 151 -7.46 15.29 -4.41
C LEU A 151 -8.84 14.77 -4.03
N SER A 152 -8.91 13.67 -3.28
CA SER A 152 -10.20 13.15 -2.78
C SER A 152 -10.70 13.90 -1.54
N GLY A 153 -9.82 14.64 -0.85
CA GLY A 153 -10.10 15.18 0.49
C GLY A 153 -9.81 14.19 1.61
N GLY A 154 -9.48 12.94 1.26
CA GLY A 154 -8.96 11.96 2.20
C GLY A 154 -7.52 12.29 2.64
N ARG A 155 -7.14 11.77 3.81
CA ARG A 155 -5.86 12.01 4.48
C ARG A 155 -4.65 11.90 3.55
N ASP A 156 -4.61 10.90 2.69
CA ASP A 156 -3.41 10.63 1.88
C ASP A 156 -3.20 11.69 0.80
N SER A 157 -4.28 12.03 0.08
CA SER A 157 -4.25 13.07 -0.94
C SER A 157 -3.96 14.45 -0.34
N LEU A 158 -4.51 14.73 0.85
CA LEU A 158 -4.20 15.95 1.59
C LEU A 158 -2.75 15.97 2.06
N ALA A 159 -2.25 14.90 2.67
CA ALA A 159 -0.87 14.84 3.14
C ALA A 159 0.14 15.02 2.00
N LEU A 160 -0.14 14.43 0.82
CA LEU A 160 0.64 14.69 -0.39
C LEU A 160 0.63 16.18 -0.79
N LEU A 161 -0.53 16.82 -0.79
CA LEU A 161 -0.64 18.26 -1.06
C LEU A 161 0.16 19.09 -0.04
N TYR A 162 0.05 18.81 1.26
CA TYR A 162 0.83 19.50 2.29
C TYR A 162 2.33 19.32 2.07
N LEU A 163 2.79 18.09 1.81
CA LEU A 163 4.20 17.80 1.56
C LEU A 163 4.74 18.54 0.33
N LEU A 164 3.99 18.54 -0.78
CA LEU A 164 4.35 19.27 -2.00
C LEU A 164 4.46 20.78 -1.76
N ARG A 165 3.56 21.35 -0.94
CA ARG A 165 3.46 22.80 -0.72
C ARG A 165 4.40 23.31 0.36
N ILE A 166 4.56 22.59 1.46
CA ILE A 166 5.54 22.91 2.52
C ILE A 166 6.96 22.84 1.96
N ASN A 167 7.24 21.84 1.11
CA ASN A 167 8.57 21.65 0.54
C ASN A 167 8.76 22.30 -0.84
N LYS A 168 7.88 23.21 -1.27
CA LYS A 168 7.91 23.79 -2.64
C LYS A 168 9.27 24.38 -3.03
N ASP A 169 10.00 24.97 -2.08
CA ASP A 169 11.29 25.64 -2.32
C ASP A 169 12.48 24.65 -2.31
N ARG A 170 12.24 23.40 -1.90
CA ARG A 170 13.20 22.30 -1.88
C ARG A 170 13.03 21.34 -3.06
N LEU A 171 11.97 21.53 -3.85
CA LEU A 171 11.62 20.73 -5.01
C LEU A 171 11.90 21.51 -6.30
N PRO A 172 12.09 20.83 -7.45
CA PRO A 172 12.10 21.48 -8.75
C PRO A 172 10.83 22.32 -8.93
N LYS A 173 10.92 23.47 -9.58
CA LYS A 173 9.73 24.32 -9.79
C LYS A 173 8.74 23.55 -10.65
N HIS A 174 7.49 23.47 -10.20
CA HIS A 174 6.45 22.72 -10.86
C HIS A 174 5.08 23.36 -10.65
N HIS A 175 4.15 23.01 -11.52
CA HIS A 175 2.77 23.45 -11.47
C HIS A 175 1.89 22.30 -10.98
N ILE A 176 1.14 22.54 -9.91
CA ILE A 176 0.14 21.60 -9.41
C ILE A 176 -1.21 22.01 -9.99
N ILE A 177 -1.86 21.07 -10.66
CA ILE A 177 -3.25 21.19 -11.13
C ILE A 177 -4.08 20.25 -10.27
N GLY A 178 -4.72 20.79 -9.24
CA GLY A 178 -5.56 20.01 -8.36
C GLY A 178 -6.87 19.63 -9.04
N VAL A 179 -7.34 18.42 -8.80
CA VAL A 179 -8.64 17.98 -9.31
C VAL A 179 -9.35 17.06 -8.32
N THR A 180 -10.62 17.34 -8.08
CA THR A 180 -11.51 16.52 -7.24
C THR A 180 -12.69 16.08 -8.08
N VAL A 181 -12.99 14.78 -8.07
CA VAL A 181 -14.19 14.25 -8.74
C VAL A 181 -15.34 14.29 -7.76
N ALA A 182 -16.48 14.86 -8.16
CA ALA A 182 -17.68 14.85 -7.34
C ALA A 182 -18.23 13.42 -7.26
N GLU A 183 -18.48 12.98 -6.03
CA GLU A 183 -18.95 11.64 -5.72
C GLU A 183 -20.43 11.66 -5.29
N THR A 184 -21.12 10.51 -5.40
CA THR A 184 -22.56 10.43 -5.13
C THR A 184 -22.90 10.35 -3.63
N VAL A 185 -21.96 9.91 -2.78
CA VAL A 185 -22.23 9.61 -1.36
C VAL A 185 -21.08 10.00 -0.41
N ALA A 186 -19.82 10.05 -0.85
CA ALA A 186 -18.71 10.46 0.00
C ALA A 186 -18.74 11.98 0.22
N ALA A 187 -19.38 12.33 1.34
CA ALA A 187 -19.32 13.57 2.09
C ALA A 187 -18.98 14.86 1.29
N PRO A 188 -19.95 15.80 1.15
CA PRO A 188 -19.66 17.21 0.87
C PRO A 188 -18.50 17.78 1.71
N GLU A 189 -18.26 17.19 2.88
CA GLU A 189 -17.16 17.52 3.78
C GLU A 189 -15.78 17.19 3.21
N ASP A 190 -15.56 16.05 2.53
CA ASP A 190 -14.23 15.72 1.98
C ASP A 190 -13.90 16.61 0.78
N MET A 191 -14.87 16.89 -0.08
CA MET A 191 -14.71 17.90 -1.14
C MET A 191 -14.44 19.30 -0.59
N LYS A 192 -15.14 19.66 0.50
CA LYS A 192 -14.92 20.92 1.21
C LYS A 192 -13.51 20.98 1.80
N ARG A 193 -13.04 19.92 2.46
CA ARG A 193 -11.66 19.81 2.96
C ARG A 193 -10.62 19.90 1.85
N ALA A 194 -10.83 19.22 0.73
CA ALA A 194 -9.96 19.33 -0.44
C ALA A 194 -9.86 20.79 -0.92
N LYS A 195 -11.01 21.45 -1.08
CA LYS A 195 -11.10 22.85 -1.49
C LYS A 195 -10.46 23.81 -0.48
N GLU A 196 -10.70 23.60 0.82
CA GLU A 196 -10.11 24.40 1.89
C GLU A 196 -8.59 24.23 1.93
N ALA A 197 -8.09 22.99 1.92
CA ALA A 197 -6.67 22.70 1.95
C ALA A 197 -5.93 23.28 0.73
N ILE A 198 -6.43 23.07 -0.49
CA ILE A 198 -5.77 23.54 -1.71
C ILE A 198 -5.76 25.07 -1.81
N THR A 199 -6.82 25.73 -1.34
CA THR A 199 -6.89 27.19 -1.28
C THR A 199 -5.92 27.74 -0.22
N ASN A 200 -5.90 27.16 0.98
CA ASN A 200 -5.04 27.61 2.08
C ASN A 200 -3.54 27.39 1.80
N LEU A 201 -3.20 26.48 0.89
CA LEU A 201 -1.83 26.19 0.48
C LEU A 201 -1.42 26.93 -0.80
N ASP A 202 -2.21 27.92 -1.24
CA ASP A 202 -1.95 28.80 -2.38
C ASP A 202 -1.77 28.06 -3.73
N VAL A 203 -2.59 27.04 -3.97
CA VAL A 203 -2.69 26.39 -5.30
C VAL A 203 -3.95 26.90 -5.98
N THR A 204 -3.77 27.72 -7.01
CA THR A 204 -4.87 28.42 -7.69
C THR A 204 -5.52 27.61 -8.80
N ASP A 205 -4.79 26.67 -9.40
CA ASP A 205 -5.30 25.81 -10.47
C ASP A 205 -5.96 24.57 -9.87
N TYR A 206 -7.25 24.68 -9.57
CA TYR A 206 -8.05 23.64 -8.95
C TYR A 206 -9.43 23.53 -9.59
N THR A 207 -9.82 22.31 -9.97
CA THR A 207 -11.12 22.03 -10.58
C THR A 207 -11.86 20.94 -9.82
N ILE A 208 -13.13 21.20 -9.52
CA ILE A 208 -14.07 20.15 -9.10
C ILE A 208 -14.82 19.67 -10.34
N LEU A 209 -14.71 18.39 -10.67
CA LEU A 209 -15.45 17.75 -11.75
C LEU A 209 -16.85 17.39 -11.24
N PRO A 210 -17.93 18.02 -11.73
CA PRO A 210 -19.27 17.78 -11.23
C PRO A 210 -19.78 16.39 -11.61
N LEU A 211 -20.88 15.95 -10.98
CA LEU A 211 -21.53 14.66 -11.32
C LEU A 211 -21.91 14.55 -12.80
N GLU A 212 -22.24 15.67 -13.45
CA GLU A 212 -22.49 15.71 -14.90
C GLU A 212 -21.28 15.20 -15.69
N TYR A 213 -20.06 15.63 -15.31
CA TYR A 213 -18.82 15.18 -15.93
C TYR A 213 -18.60 13.68 -15.73
N VAL A 214 -18.94 13.16 -14.55
CA VAL A 214 -18.86 11.72 -14.24
C VAL A 214 -19.84 10.92 -15.11
N ASN A 215 -21.09 11.38 -15.18
CA ASN A 215 -22.15 10.77 -15.96
C ASN A 215 -21.82 10.77 -17.45
N GLU A 216 -21.29 11.87 -17.98
CA GLU A 216 -20.82 11.96 -19.37
C GLU A 216 -19.63 11.04 -19.66
N THR A 217 -18.65 10.99 -18.75
CA THR A 217 -17.42 10.19 -18.93
C THR A 217 -17.76 8.71 -19.04
N MET A 218 -18.63 8.22 -18.17
CA MET A 218 -19.03 6.81 -18.16
C MET A 218 -20.23 6.50 -19.06
N ARG A 219 -20.99 7.53 -19.46
CA ARG A 219 -22.25 7.46 -20.21
C ARG A 219 -23.33 6.67 -19.47
N PHE A 220 -23.48 6.95 -18.18
CA PHE A 220 -24.49 6.31 -17.35
C PHE A 220 -25.90 6.65 -17.84
N LYS A 221 -26.76 5.63 -18.01
CA LYS A 221 -28.16 5.82 -18.40
C LYS A 221 -28.99 6.51 -17.31
N ASN A 222 -28.77 6.08 -16.07
CA ASN A 222 -29.55 6.51 -14.90
C ASN A 222 -28.70 7.31 -13.89
N GLY A 223 -27.47 7.67 -14.26
CA GLY A 223 -26.51 8.36 -13.40
C GLY A 223 -25.64 7.43 -12.55
N PHE A 224 -24.50 7.98 -12.09
CA PHE A 224 -23.47 7.25 -11.33
C PHE A 224 -23.99 6.64 -10.02
N GLY A 225 -24.86 7.36 -9.30
CA GLY A 225 -25.39 6.91 -8.01
C GLY A 225 -26.17 5.61 -8.14
N THR A 226 -27.10 5.57 -9.09
CA THR A 226 -27.90 4.37 -9.40
C THR A 226 -27.02 3.22 -9.87
N ALA A 227 -26.02 3.49 -10.71
CA ALA A 227 -25.14 2.43 -11.22
C ALA A 227 -24.31 1.77 -10.11
N ILE A 228 -23.75 2.56 -9.18
CA ILE A 228 -22.98 2.03 -8.06
C ILE A 228 -23.87 1.28 -7.07
N GLU A 229 -25.03 1.83 -6.72
CA GLU A 229 -25.98 1.17 -5.81
C GLU A 229 -26.41 -0.20 -6.36
N LYS A 230 -26.67 -0.27 -7.67
CA LYS A 230 -26.98 -1.53 -8.33
C LYS A 230 -25.84 -2.54 -8.22
N VAL A 231 -24.61 -2.15 -8.54
CA VAL A 231 -23.45 -3.06 -8.42
C VAL A 231 -23.21 -3.48 -6.97
N LEU A 232 -23.37 -2.57 -6.01
CA LEU A 232 -23.28 -2.89 -4.59
C LEU A 232 -24.32 -3.95 -4.17
N THR A 233 -25.56 -3.81 -4.64
CA THR A 233 -26.66 -4.71 -4.30
C THR A 233 -26.60 -6.06 -5.03
N THR A 234 -26.08 -6.11 -6.25
CA THR A 234 -26.02 -7.35 -7.05
C THR A 234 -24.71 -8.13 -6.89
N GLU A 235 -23.57 -7.44 -6.79
CA GLU A 235 -22.22 -8.04 -6.84
C GLU A 235 -21.42 -7.85 -5.53
N GLY A 236 -21.97 -7.08 -4.59
CA GLY A 236 -21.36 -6.80 -3.30
C GLY A 236 -20.29 -5.72 -3.30
N ARG A 237 -19.76 -5.46 -2.10
CA ARG A 237 -18.87 -4.33 -1.81
C ARG A 237 -17.57 -4.34 -2.64
N GLY A 238 -16.96 -5.50 -2.81
CA GLY A 238 -15.69 -5.65 -3.54
C GLY A 238 -15.74 -5.18 -5.00
N HIS A 239 -16.84 -5.45 -5.70
CA HIS A 239 -17.05 -4.96 -7.06
C HIS A 239 -17.41 -3.47 -7.08
N SER A 240 -18.18 -3.00 -6.10
CA SER A 240 -18.57 -1.58 -6.02
C SER A 240 -17.38 -0.64 -5.85
N ILE A 241 -16.42 -0.97 -4.97
CA ILE A 241 -15.24 -0.13 -4.71
C ILE A 241 -14.25 -0.14 -5.88
N THR A 242 -14.07 -1.29 -6.55
CA THR A 242 -13.22 -1.37 -7.75
C THR A 242 -13.80 -0.57 -8.91
N LEU A 243 -15.12 -0.65 -9.09
CA LEU A 243 -15.84 0.18 -10.05
C LEU A 243 -15.76 1.67 -9.69
N TRP A 244 -15.91 2.04 -8.42
CA TRP A 244 -15.80 3.43 -7.98
C TRP A 244 -14.43 4.03 -8.34
N HIS A 245 -13.34 3.37 -7.95
CA HIS A 245 -11.99 3.81 -8.32
C HIS A 245 -11.78 3.88 -9.84
N HIS A 246 -12.39 2.96 -10.60
CA HIS A 246 -12.35 2.98 -12.05
C HIS A 246 -13.03 4.22 -12.64
N VAL A 247 -14.22 4.57 -12.14
CA VAL A 247 -14.97 5.77 -12.56
C VAL A 247 -14.18 7.03 -12.22
N MET A 248 -13.68 7.15 -10.99
CA MET A 248 -12.89 8.31 -10.57
C MET A 248 -11.65 8.46 -11.44
N ARG A 249 -10.88 7.39 -11.66
CA ARG A 249 -9.69 7.42 -12.52
C ARG A 249 -10.04 7.78 -13.97
N SER A 250 -11.15 7.28 -14.52
CA SER A 250 -11.61 7.64 -15.87
C SER A 250 -11.82 9.15 -15.99
N CYS A 251 -12.40 9.78 -14.97
CA CYS A 251 -12.62 11.23 -14.94
C CYS A 251 -11.30 12.00 -14.85
N ILE A 252 -10.36 11.55 -13.98
CA ILE A 252 -9.04 12.17 -13.85
C ILE A 252 -8.25 12.07 -15.16
N GLU A 253 -8.25 10.92 -15.82
CA GLU A 253 -7.55 10.72 -17.08
C GLU A 253 -8.18 11.55 -18.22
N ARG A 254 -9.52 11.64 -18.28
CA ARG A 254 -10.22 12.53 -19.23
C ARG A 254 -9.82 14.00 -18.99
N PHE A 255 -9.85 14.45 -17.75
CA PHE A 255 -9.48 15.81 -17.38
C PHE A 255 -8.02 16.11 -17.73
N ALA A 256 -7.10 15.18 -17.43
CA ALA A 256 -5.69 15.29 -17.75
C ALA A 256 -5.45 15.49 -19.26
N ARG A 257 -6.15 14.72 -20.11
CA ARG A 257 -6.11 14.91 -21.58
C ARG A 257 -6.66 16.26 -22.02
N GLU A 258 -7.80 16.67 -21.49
CA GLU A 258 -8.43 17.96 -21.80
C GLU A 258 -7.51 19.15 -21.43
N ARG A 259 -6.68 18.99 -20.40
CA ARG A 259 -5.69 19.98 -19.96
C ARG A 259 -4.33 19.85 -20.65
N GLY A 260 -4.10 18.78 -21.43
CA GLY A 260 -2.83 18.49 -22.08
C GLY A 260 -1.69 18.17 -21.10
N VAL A 261 -2.00 17.65 -19.91
CA VAL A 261 -1.01 17.32 -18.87
C VAL A 261 -1.07 15.83 -18.59
N PHE A 262 0.05 15.13 -18.83
CA PHE A 262 0.09 13.66 -18.80
C PHE A 262 0.79 13.06 -17.59
N ASN A 263 1.26 13.89 -16.64
CA ASN A 263 1.75 13.40 -15.34
C ASN A 263 0.60 13.45 -14.33
N ILE A 264 0.24 12.29 -13.77
CA ILE A 264 -0.84 12.18 -12.79
C ILE A 264 -0.27 11.65 -11.47
N SER A 265 -0.63 12.31 -10.37
CA SER A 265 -0.28 11.86 -9.03
C SER A 265 -1.54 11.56 -8.22
N PHE A 266 -1.57 10.37 -7.65
CA PHE A 266 -2.54 9.97 -6.62
C PHE A 266 -1.83 9.92 -5.26
N GLY A 267 -2.59 9.88 -4.17
CA GLY A 267 -2.07 9.74 -2.81
C GLY A 267 -1.55 8.35 -2.45
N TYR A 268 -0.90 7.64 -3.38
CA TYR A 268 -0.38 6.29 -3.13
C TYR A 268 0.89 6.34 -2.28
N HIS A 269 0.82 5.77 -1.09
CA HIS A 269 1.92 5.70 -0.12
C HIS A 269 2.71 4.39 -0.22
N PHE A 270 3.76 4.24 0.61
CA PHE A 270 4.69 3.10 0.58
C PHE A 270 3.97 1.73 0.51
N GLU A 271 3.00 1.48 1.39
CA GLU A 271 2.28 0.21 1.47
C GLU A 271 1.37 -0.03 0.25
N ASP A 272 0.76 0.99 -0.34
CA ASP A 272 -0.02 0.83 -1.59
C ASP A 272 0.86 0.33 -2.73
N LEU A 273 2.07 0.90 -2.84
CA LEU A 273 3.04 0.51 -3.86
C LEU A 273 3.60 -0.89 -3.58
N LEU A 274 3.96 -1.18 -2.33
CA LEU A 274 4.50 -2.48 -1.94
C LEU A 274 3.48 -3.60 -2.11
N ALA A 275 2.23 -3.40 -1.69
CA ALA A 275 1.14 -4.35 -1.93
C ALA A 275 0.91 -4.56 -3.43
N SER A 276 1.06 -3.52 -4.26
CA SER A 276 0.95 -3.64 -5.71
C SER A 276 2.08 -4.46 -6.31
N VAL A 277 3.33 -4.24 -5.90
CA VAL A 277 4.49 -5.04 -6.33
C VAL A 277 4.34 -6.49 -5.89
N PHE A 278 4.01 -6.72 -4.62
CA PHE A 278 3.77 -8.07 -4.09
C PHE A 278 2.69 -8.81 -4.89
N ARG A 279 1.56 -8.14 -5.12
CA ARG A 279 0.45 -8.70 -5.91
C ARG A 279 0.84 -8.97 -7.37
N SER A 280 1.72 -8.16 -7.95
CA SER A 280 2.20 -8.39 -9.32
C SER A 280 2.99 -9.69 -9.43
N TYR A 281 3.87 -9.98 -8.46
CA TYR A 281 4.64 -11.22 -8.42
C TYR A 281 3.78 -12.44 -8.13
N THR A 282 2.79 -12.34 -7.23
CA THR A 282 1.90 -13.47 -6.93
C THR A 282 0.98 -13.83 -8.09
N LEU A 283 0.64 -12.86 -8.95
CA LEU A 283 -0.18 -13.07 -10.13
C LEU A 283 0.62 -13.27 -11.43
N GLY A 284 1.95 -13.12 -11.38
CA GLY A 284 2.81 -13.20 -12.57
C GLY A 284 2.53 -12.09 -13.58
N THR A 285 2.15 -10.89 -13.13
CA THR A 285 1.80 -9.75 -13.98
C THR A 285 2.85 -8.66 -13.95
N LEU A 286 2.92 -7.89 -15.03
CA LEU A 286 3.83 -6.75 -15.15
C LEU A 286 3.16 -5.48 -14.62
N ILE A 287 3.78 -4.85 -13.62
CA ILE A 287 3.29 -3.61 -13.01
C ILE A 287 3.82 -2.34 -13.71
N GLY A 288 4.98 -2.42 -14.36
CA GLY A 288 5.69 -1.29 -14.95
C GLY A 288 7.19 -1.34 -14.62
N GLU A 289 7.90 -0.29 -15.00
CA GLU A 289 9.35 -0.18 -14.92
C GLU A 289 9.87 -0.01 -13.50
N THR A 290 9.17 0.83 -12.73
CA THR A 290 9.53 1.17 -11.36
C THR A 290 8.27 1.20 -10.49
N ALA A 291 8.41 1.15 -9.17
CA ALA A 291 7.27 1.36 -8.29
C ALA A 291 6.80 2.85 -8.24
N PRO A 292 7.69 3.85 -8.06
CA PRO A 292 7.26 5.23 -7.86
C PRO A 292 6.97 6.04 -9.14
N ILE A 293 7.55 5.67 -10.28
CA ILE A 293 7.23 6.20 -11.62
C ILE A 293 6.79 5.05 -12.53
N ARG A 294 5.60 5.15 -13.10
CA ARG A 294 5.11 4.13 -14.04
C ARG A 294 4.56 4.74 -15.31
N THR A 295 4.93 4.15 -16.44
CA THR A 295 4.20 4.38 -17.68
C THR A 295 2.80 3.79 -17.57
N TRP A 296 1.79 4.56 -17.95
CA TRP A 296 0.38 4.14 -17.94
C TRP A 296 -0.30 4.62 -19.22
N GLY A 297 -0.09 3.87 -20.31
CA GLY A 297 -0.49 4.28 -21.65
C GLY A 297 0.21 5.58 -22.05
N GLU A 298 -0.56 6.65 -22.28
CA GLU A 298 -0.04 8.00 -22.56
C GLU A 298 0.37 8.77 -21.29
N PHE A 299 -0.04 8.30 -20.11
CA PHE A 299 0.23 8.98 -18.84
C PHE A 299 1.50 8.46 -18.19
N THR A 300 2.07 9.29 -17.33
CA THR A 300 3.05 8.90 -16.33
C THR A 300 2.38 9.00 -14.96
N HIS A 301 2.28 7.88 -14.26
CA HIS A 301 1.86 7.86 -12.86
C HIS A 301 3.06 8.12 -11.97
N VAL A 302 2.96 9.17 -11.17
CA VAL A 302 3.99 9.60 -10.22
C VAL A 302 3.46 9.37 -8.81
N SER A 303 4.25 8.71 -7.96
CA SER A 303 3.87 8.42 -6.56
C SER A 303 4.88 9.04 -5.59
N PRO A 304 4.77 10.35 -5.28
CA PRO A 304 5.75 11.04 -4.43
C PRO A 304 5.85 10.53 -2.99
N LEU A 305 4.82 9.83 -2.49
CA LEU A 305 4.80 9.26 -1.13
C LEU A 305 5.46 7.89 -1.03
N TRP A 306 6.20 7.44 -2.04
CA TRP A 306 6.76 6.09 -2.09
C TRP A 306 7.76 5.77 -0.97
N THR A 307 8.32 6.78 -0.30
CA THR A 307 9.24 6.63 0.84
C THR A 307 8.54 6.71 2.19
N ILE A 308 7.24 7.05 2.22
CA ILE A 308 6.50 7.40 3.44
C ILE A 308 5.42 6.35 3.71
N THR A 309 5.47 5.73 4.89
CA THR A 309 4.45 4.79 5.36
C THR A 309 3.13 5.47 5.67
N LYS A 310 2.03 4.73 5.63
CA LYS A 310 0.69 5.22 6.03
C LYS A 310 0.70 5.80 7.45
N LYS A 311 1.43 5.16 8.36
CA LYS A 311 1.58 5.61 9.75
C LYS A 311 2.32 6.94 9.82
N GLU A 312 3.45 7.06 9.13
CA GLU A 312 4.23 8.32 9.07
C GLU A 312 3.38 9.43 8.44
N LEU A 313 2.72 9.16 7.32
CA LEU A 313 1.88 10.12 6.60
C LEU A 313 0.72 10.65 7.45
N THR A 314 0.06 9.76 8.17
CA THR A 314 -1.07 10.12 9.05
C THR A 314 -0.58 10.97 10.23
N LEU A 315 0.53 10.59 10.85
CA LEU A 315 1.11 11.32 11.97
C LEU A 315 1.61 12.71 11.52
N TYR A 316 2.23 12.79 10.34
CA TYR A 316 2.67 14.05 9.75
C TYR A 316 1.50 14.99 9.54
N LEU A 317 0.42 14.53 8.90
CA LEU A 317 -0.78 15.33 8.68
C LEU A 317 -1.40 15.83 9.99
N ASN A 318 -1.42 15.01 11.04
CA ASN A 318 -1.90 15.43 12.37
C ASN A 318 -1.11 16.62 12.94
N PHE A 319 0.17 16.77 12.59
CA PHE A 319 1.01 17.83 13.13
C PHE A 319 1.05 19.09 12.28
N VAL A 320 0.90 18.98 10.95
CA VAL A 320 1.08 20.11 10.03
C VAL A 320 -0.23 20.70 9.50
N ALA A 321 -1.33 19.95 9.57
CA ALA A 321 -2.62 20.38 9.03
C ALA A 321 -3.64 20.67 10.15
N PRO A 322 -4.67 21.49 9.87
CA PRO A 322 -5.82 21.63 10.74
C PRO A 322 -6.45 20.29 11.10
N GLU A 323 -6.98 20.17 12.32
CA GLU A 323 -7.59 18.92 12.84
C GLU A 323 -8.75 18.42 11.95
N THR A 324 -9.42 19.32 11.23
CA THR A 324 -10.48 18.97 10.26
C THR A 324 -9.95 18.15 9.08
N HIS A 325 -8.70 18.34 8.66
CA HIS A 325 -8.06 17.60 7.57
C HIS A 325 -7.50 16.26 8.02
N SER A 326 -7.25 16.11 9.32
CA SER A 326 -6.67 14.91 9.90
C SER A 326 -7.71 13.93 10.47
N LYS A 327 -8.98 14.32 10.61
CA LYS A 327 -10.08 13.45 11.04
C LYS A 327 -10.66 12.60 9.90
N GLN A 328 -10.65 11.28 10.07
CA GLN A 328 -11.34 10.34 9.20
C GLN A 328 -12.66 9.91 9.84
N GLY A 329 -13.76 10.00 9.10
CA GLY A 329 -15.04 9.42 9.51
C GLY A 329 -15.01 7.90 9.47
N SER A 330 -16.05 7.24 9.97
CA SER A 330 -16.19 5.79 9.80
C SER A 330 -16.21 5.43 8.31
N PRO A 331 -15.48 4.37 7.88
CA PRO A 331 -15.57 3.90 6.50
C PRO A 331 -17.03 3.64 6.13
N THR A 332 -17.46 4.19 5.01
CA THR A 332 -18.77 3.93 4.42
C THR A 332 -18.84 2.52 3.83
N ASP A 333 -20.03 2.11 3.38
CA ASP A 333 -20.21 0.84 2.65
C ASP A 333 -19.38 0.77 1.35
N TYR A 334 -18.92 1.91 0.84
CA TYR A 334 -18.09 2.04 -0.37
C TYR A 334 -16.58 2.07 -0.08
N ASP A 335 -16.18 2.26 1.19
CA ASP A 335 -14.77 2.40 1.59
C ASP A 335 -14.10 1.08 1.99
N ARG A 336 -14.88 -0.01 2.10
CA ARG A 336 -14.35 -1.33 2.47
C ARG A 336 -14.10 -2.19 1.23
N GLY A 337 -12.82 -2.52 1.03
CA GLY A 337 -12.33 -3.40 -0.02
C GLY A 337 -12.89 -4.82 0.06
N ASP A 338 -12.62 -5.61 -0.98
CA ASP A 338 -12.75 -7.06 -0.91
C ASP A 338 -11.67 -7.66 0.01
N HIS A 339 -11.96 -8.79 0.65
CA HIS A 339 -11.02 -9.51 1.53
C HIS A 339 -9.70 -9.86 0.81
N ASN A 340 -9.76 -10.09 -0.51
CA ASN A 340 -8.57 -10.38 -1.33
C ASN A 340 -7.66 -9.17 -1.52
N ARG A 341 -8.15 -7.94 -1.36
CA ARG A 341 -7.28 -6.75 -1.31
C ARG A 341 -6.58 -6.71 0.04
N ASP A 342 -7.34 -6.88 1.12
CA ASP A 342 -6.85 -6.73 2.49
C ASP A 342 -5.75 -7.73 2.85
N ILE A 343 -5.79 -8.95 2.28
CA ILE A 343 -4.69 -9.92 2.47
C ILE A 343 -3.34 -9.42 1.94
N ASN A 344 -3.32 -8.68 0.82
CA ASN A 344 -2.07 -8.15 0.26
C ASN A 344 -1.47 -7.08 1.19
N TYR A 345 -2.30 -6.20 1.74
CA TYR A 345 -1.85 -5.19 2.71
C TYR A 345 -1.40 -5.85 4.01
N PHE A 346 -2.18 -6.79 4.55
CA PHE A 346 -1.82 -7.51 5.76
C PHE A 346 -0.47 -8.24 5.63
N MET A 347 -0.26 -8.95 4.51
CA MET A 347 1.02 -9.61 4.24
C MET A 347 2.16 -8.60 4.11
N THR A 348 1.91 -7.47 3.44
CA THR A 348 2.89 -6.40 3.29
C THR A 348 3.31 -5.79 4.63
N ASP A 349 2.35 -5.57 5.53
CA ASP A 349 2.59 -5.04 6.88
C ASP A 349 3.37 -6.04 7.73
N LEU A 350 3.02 -7.33 7.67
CA LEU A 350 3.75 -8.40 8.37
C LEU A 350 5.19 -8.54 7.85
N LEU A 351 5.39 -8.49 6.55
CA LEU A 351 6.72 -8.57 5.96
C LEU A 351 7.56 -7.35 6.35
N SER A 352 6.96 -6.16 6.39
CA SER A 352 7.64 -4.93 6.79
C SER A 352 7.95 -4.86 8.28
N SER A 353 7.17 -5.56 9.13
CA SER A 353 7.46 -5.65 10.57
C SER A 353 8.60 -6.62 10.86
N VAL A 354 8.67 -7.74 10.13
CA VAL A 354 9.77 -8.72 10.26
C VAL A 354 11.04 -8.21 9.57
N TRP A 355 10.92 -7.50 8.45
CA TRP A 355 12.05 -6.89 7.74
C TRP A 355 11.77 -5.40 7.48
N PRO A 356 12.08 -4.53 8.46
CA PRO A 356 11.98 -3.09 8.29
C PRO A 356 12.86 -2.60 7.14
N GLY A 357 12.24 -2.10 6.07
CA GLY A 357 12.94 -1.67 4.85
C GLY A 357 12.84 -2.64 3.65
N LEU A 358 12.18 -3.80 3.78
CA LEU A 358 11.99 -4.74 2.67
C LEU A 358 11.42 -4.08 1.41
N GLY A 359 10.45 -3.18 1.55
CA GLY A 359 9.80 -2.56 0.40
C GLY A 359 10.76 -1.77 -0.48
N PHE A 360 11.73 -1.07 0.10
CA PHE A 360 12.76 -0.38 -0.67
C PHE A 360 13.59 -1.36 -1.51
N ASN A 361 13.99 -2.49 -0.92
CA ASN A 361 14.68 -3.55 -1.66
C ASN A 361 13.81 -4.12 -2.79
N MET A 362 12.51 -4.28 -2.58
CA MET A 362 11.58 -4.75 -3.61
C MET A 362 11.39 -3.73 -4.74
N PHE A 363 11.32 -2.44 -4.43
CA PHE A 363 11.24 -1.37 -5.43
C PHE A 363 12.52 -1.31 -6.28
N GLU A 364 13.69 -1.30 -5.64
CA GLU A 364 14.99 -1.34 -6.31
C GLU A 364 15.17 -2.62 -7.15
N SER A 365 14.71 -3.77 -6.64
CA SER A 365 14.73 -5.03 -7.38
C SER A 365 13.90 -4.95 -8.66
N LEU A 366 12.70 -4.38 -8.60
CA LEU A 366 11.84 -4.20 -9.77
C LEU A 366 12.52 -3.35 -10.85
N GLU A 367 13.14 -2.24 -10.45
CA GLU A 367 13.87 -1.36 -11.37
C GLU A 367 15.06 -2.09 -12.01
N ARG A 368 15.91 -2.73 -11.20
CA ARG A 368 17.07 -3.49 -11.68
C ARG A 368 16.66 -4.66 -12.57
N LEU A 369 15.54 -5.31 -12.29
CA LEU A 369 15.02 -6.38 -13.13
C LEU A 369 14.61 -5.84 -14.51
N THR A 370 13.90 -4.71 -14.53
CA THR A 370 13.50 -4.05 -15.78
C THR A 370 14.72 -3.62 -16.60
N ASP A 371 15.68 -2.93 -15.98
CA ASP A 371 16.83 -2.33 -16.65
C ASP A 371 17.83 -3.38 -17.14
N ASN A 372 18.15 -4.39 -16.32
CA ASN A 372 19.19 -5.37 -16.65
C ASN A 372 18.71 -6.47 -17.59
N TYR A 373 17.41 -6.79 -17.57
CA TYR A 373 16.86 -7.92 -18.33
C TYR A 373 15.89 -7.52 -19.44
N ALA A 374 15.78 -6.22 -19.74
CA ALA A 374 14.91 -5.68 -20.79
C ALA A 374 13.49 -6.28 -20.73
N ILE A 375 12.91 -6.29 -19.51
CA ILE A 375 11.57 -6.85 -19.30
C ILE A 375 10.59 -6.12 -20.22
N LYS A 376 9.79 -6.90 -20.95
CA LYS A 376 8.78 -6.35 -21.85
C LYS A 376 7.86 -5.42 -21.07
N GLN A 377 7.58 -4.25 -21.62
CA GLN A 377 6.67 -3.31 -20.98
C GLN A 377 5.22 -3.80 -21.00
N PRO A 378 4.41 -3.46 -19.97
CA PRO A 378 2.98 -3.72 -20.00
C PRO A 378 2.34 -3.08 -21.24
N ARG A 379 1.42 -3.81 -21.89
CA ARG A 379 0.65 -3.26 -23.00
C ARG A 379 -0.56 -2.52 -22.45
N PHE A 380 -0.81 -1.33 -22.98
CA PHE A 380 -1.96 -0.50 -22.65
C PHE A 380 -2.85 -0.29 -23.87
N ASP A 381 -4.14 -0.12 -23.64
CA ASP A 381 -5.12 0.35 -24.62
C ASP A 381 -6.06 1.35 -23.95
N THR A 382 -6.81 2.08 -24.76
CA THR A 382 -7.85 3.02 -24.31
C THR A 382 -9.22 2.41 -24.54
N CYS A 383 -10.09 2.45 -23.54
CA CYS A 383 -11.47 1.96 -23.62
C CYS A 383 -12.28 2.82 -24.59
N GLU A 384 -12.89 2.24 -25.62
CA GLU A 384 -13.75 2.99 -26.55
C GLU A 384 -14.98 3.62 -25.89
N ASN A 385 -15.39 3.12 -24.71
CA ASN A 385 -16.57 3.62 -24.01
C ASN A 385 -16.29 4.82 -23.10
N CYS A 386 -15.45 4.61 -22.07
CA CYS A 386 -15.13 5.62 -21.06
C CYS A 386 -13.80 6.34 -21.27
N ASN A 387 -13.05 5.99 -22.33
CA ASN A 387 -11.71 6.51 -22.62
C ASN A 387 -10.67 6.30 -21.51
N ILE A 388 -10.90 5.41 -20.55
CA ILE A 388 -9.87 5.06 -19.56
C ILE A 388 -8.76 4.25 -20.23
N THR A 389 -7.53 4.49 -19.81
CA THR A 389 -6.40 3.62 -20.07
C THR A 389 -6.51 2.35 -19.21
N TYR A 390 -6.38 1.19 -19.84
CA TYR A 390 -6.34 -0.10 -19.17
C TYR A 390 -5.17 -0.94 -19.67
N THR A 391 -4.70 -1.84 -18.81
CA THR A 391 -3.55 -2.71 -19.06
C THR A 391 -3.99 -4.12 -19.46
N HIS A 392 -3.19 -4.78 -20.30
CA HIS A 392 -3.29 -6.21 -20.62
C HIS A 392 -2.35 -7.06 -19.76
N ALA A 393 -2.08 -6.61 -18.52
CA ALA A 393 -1.11 -7.23 -17.63
C ALA A 393 -1.41 -8.71 -17.31
N TYR A 394 -2.65 -9.16 -17.47
CA TYR A 394 -3.06 -10.55 -17.28
C TYR A 394 -3.03 -11.39 -18.58
N GLY A 395 -2.57 -10.82 -19.70
CA GLY A 395 -2.62 -11.47 -21.01
C GLY A 395 -3.97 -11.32 -21.73
N GLU A 396 -4.00 -11.70 -23.00
CA GLU A 396 -5.23 -11.61 -23.83
C GLU A 396 -6.25 -12.70 -23.49
N ASP A 397 -5.78 -13.87 -23.03
CA ASP A 397 -6.61 -15.04 -22.69
C ASP A 397 -7.35 -14.92 -21.33
N VAL A 398 -6.88 -14.03 -20.45
CA VAL A 398 -7.41 -13.85 -19.08
C VAL A 398 -8.25 -12.57 -18.96
N ASP A 399 -8.28 -11.75 -20.01
CA ASP A 399 -9.13 -10.58 -20.06
C ASP A 399 -10.58 -11.04 -20.30
N GLN A 400 -11.37 -11.13 -19.23
CA GLN A 400 -12.80 -11.50 -19.24
C GLN A 400 -13.69 -10.51 -20.04
N ARG A 401 -13.09 -9.64 -20.86
CA ARG A 401 -13.78 -8.67 -21.71
C ARG A 401 -14.61 -9.40 -22.75
N LYS A 402 -15.93 -9.28 -22.61
CA LYS A 402 -16.87 -9.79 -23.62
C LYS A 402 -16.94 -8.90 -24.86
N TYR A 403 -16.36 -7.70 -24.81
CA TYR A 403 -16.35 -6.73 -25.90
C TYR A 403 -14.94 -6.28 -26.25
N LYS A 404 -14.63 -6.23 -27.55
CA LYS A 404 -13.33 -5.79 -28.06
C LYS A 404 -13.12 -4.31 -27.78
N HIS A 405 -11.92 -3.91 -27.36
CA HIS A 405 -11.54 -2.52 -27.04
C HIS A 405 -12.37 -1.85 -25.93
N VAL A 406 -13.04 -2.63 -25.08
CA VAL A 406 -13.80 -2.14 -23.91
C VAL A 406 -13.15 -2.68 -22.64
N CYS A 407 -12.89 -1.83 -21.66
CA CYS A 407 -12.32 -2.28 -20.39
C CYS A 407 -13.27 -3.23 -19.62
N ASN A 408 -12.73 -3.98 -18.64
CA ASN A 408 -13.51 -4.93 -17.85
C ASN A 408 -14.70 -4.29 -17.12
N HIS A 409 -14.53 -3.09 -16.56
CA HIS A 409 -15.59 -2.41 -15.82
C HIS A 409 -16.70 -1.89 -16.75
N CYS A 410 -16.38 -1.34 -17.93
CA CYS A 410 -17.41 -1.00 -18.91
C CYS A 410 -18.10 -2.24 -19.47
N SER A 411 -17.37 -3.33 -19.71
CA SER A 411 -17.98 -4.60 -20.16
C SER A 411 -19.02 -5.08 -19.14
N HIS A 412 -18.67 -5.05 -17.85
CA HIS A 412 -19.60 -5.38 -16.77
C HIS A 412 -20.79 -4.42 -16.69
N LEU A 413 -20.56 -3.10 -16.74
CA LEU A 413 -21.63 -2.10 -16.73
C LEU A 413 -22.62 -2.24 -17.90
N ILE A 414 -22.14 -2.68 -19.08
CA ILE A 414 -23.01 -2.99 -20.23
C ILE A 414 -23.91 -4.18 -19.90
N GLU A 415 -23.36 -5.24 -19.29
CA GLU A 415 -24.11 -6.45 -18.93
C GLU A 415 -25.20 -6.19 -17.89
N VAL A 416 -24.89 -5.41 -16.85
CA VAL A 416 -25.89 -5.00 -15.88
C VAL A 416 -26.83 -3.91 -16.42
N GLY A 417 -26.60 -3.41 -17.64
CA GLY A 417 -27.50 -2.53 -18.36
C GLY A 417 -27.40 -1.05 -17.98
N GLU A 418 -26.37 -0.64 -17.22
CA GLU A 418 -26.19 0.75 -16.75
C GLU A 418 -25.58 1.68 -17.79
N ILE A 419 -24.88 1.13 -18.79
CA ILE A 419 -24.35 1.86 -19.94
C ILE A 419 -24.70 1.13 -21.24
N SER A 420 -24.51 1.78 -22.39
CA SER A 420 -24.76 1.21 -23.72
C SER A 420 -23.46 0.90 -24.44
N ILE A 421 -23.45 -0.14 -25.29
CA ILE A 421 -22.32 -0.38 -26.20
C ILE A 421 -22.31 0.67 -27.31
N LEU A 422 -21.17 1.33 -27.52
CA LEU A 422 -21.03 2.36 -28.56
C LEU A 422 -20.80 1.78 -29.94
N ARG A 423 -20.04 0.69 -30.01
CA ARG A 423 -19.70 0.00 -31.26
C ARG A 423 -19.84 -1.51 -31.02
N PRO A 424 -20.91 -2.15 -31.52
CA PRO A 424 -20.97 -3.60 -31.51
C PRO A 424 -19.80 -4.14 -32.33
N VAL A 425 -19.14 -5.18 -31.81
CA VAL A 425 -18.01 -5.84 -32.47
C VAL A 425 -18.43 -6.23 -33.88
N ARG A 426 -17.76 -5.68 -34.90
CA ARG A 426 -17.80 -6.20 -36.27
C ARG A 426 -16.67 -7.19 -36.47
#